data_AF-A0A7C2L646-F1
#
_entry.id   AF-A0A7C2L646-F1
#
_cell.length_a   1.000
_cell.length_b   1.000
_cell.length_c   1.000
_cell.angle_alpha   90.00
_cell.angle_beta   90.00
_cell.angle_gamma   90.00
#
_symmetry.space_group_name_H-M   'P 1'
#
loop_
_entity.id
_entity.type
_entity.pdbx_description
1 polymer ?
#
loop_
_entity_poly.entity_id
_entity_poly.type
_entity_poly.pdbx_seq_one_letter_code
_entity_poly.pdbx_strand_id
1 'polypeptide(L)'
;MSWDAADALFEAERLLREAAHEYSLGRSGAAKAWEAYRRLDRLLKEHCSAGGVEPFCSALRSLHAATRSAVSGAGTTLLGAREEALRAADSLLDLAERAVESLTGKPCRWGGRLEEELRLRPSMLVNDLAACVHRLAEWAARLRPVSVEGRCFATADADPRAVEACAEWARAARLFEESGMYSAGDAEALAGYASGSRVQLRVGSASGHAAEIDVERGVLRYYDEDRHVNLALKRLLEELAGAECVLGEGRGAGVERPSLECRVGDARAAARVLAAATSMDLRIGDRVERSVEEARRPCVLRGVKELLGLR
;
A
#
# COMPACT_ATOMS: atom_id res chain seq x y z
N MET A 1 20.00 15.51 3.35
CA MET A 1 19.56 14.15 2.97
C MET A 1 19.67 14.07 1.46
N SER A 2 20.39 13.09 0.90
CA SER A 2 20.53 12.94 -0.55
C SER A 2 19.31 12.23 -1.14
N TRP A 3 19.13 12.32 -2.46
CA TRP A 3 18.11 11.60 -3.25
C TRP A 3 18.11 10.10 -2.95
N ASP A 4 19.30 9.54 -2.78
CA ASP A 4 19.56 8.10 -2.58
C ASP A 4 18.81 7.51 -1.38
N ALA A 5 18.46 8.31 -0.37
CA ALA A 5 17.78 7.83 0.82
C ALA A 5 16.36 7.33 0.52
N ALA A 6 15.59 8.07 -0.29
CA ALA A 6 14.23 7.67 -0.64
C ALA A 6 14.23 6.42 -1.52
N ASP A 7 15.10 6.39 -2.53
CA ASP A 7 15.21 5.30 -3.51
C ASP A 7 15.60 3.99 -2.82
N ALA A 8 16.60 4.05 -1.94
CA ALA A 8 17.03 2.89 -1.19
C ALA A 8 15.96 2.41 -0.17
N LEU A 9 15.14 3.31 0.38
CA LEU A 9 14.01 2.94 1.23
C LEU A 9 12.89 2.27 0.42
N PHE A 10 12.53 2.79 -0.76
CA PHE A 10 11.55 2.14 -1.65
C PHE A 10 12.02 0.76 -2.10
N GLU A 11 13.32 0.59 -2.36
CA GLU A 11 13.87 -0.74 -2.66
C GLU A 11 13.86 -1.69 -1.46
N ALA A 12 14.13 -1.19 -0.25
CA ALA A 12 14.03 -1.99 0.96
C ALA A 12 12.58 -2.41 1.24
N GLU A 13 11.62 -1.49 1.07
CA GLU A 13 10.18 -1.74 1.15
C GLU A 13 9.75 -2.85 0.20
N ARG A 14 10.16 -2.75 -1.07
CA ARG A 14 9.84 -3.74 -2.10
C ARG A 14 10.30 -5.14 -1.70
N LEU A 15 11.54 -5.27 -1.26
CA LEU A 15 12.10 -6.55 -0.84
C LEU A 15 11.36 -7.14 0.38
N LEU A 16 10.90 -6.29 1.29
CA LEU A 16 10.06 -6.71 2.42
C LEU A 16 8.67 -7.15 1.95
N ARG A 17 8.00 -6.42 1.04
CA ARG A 17 6.72 -6.85 0.44
C ARG A 17 6.83 -8.19 -0.25
N GLU A 18 7.85 -8.36 -1.08
CA GLU A 18 8.11 -9.63 -1.78
C GLU A 18 8.38 -10.76 -0.76
N ALA A 19 9.12 -10.49 0.32
CA ALA A 19 9.34 -11.47 1.38
C ALA A 19 8.04 -11.84 2.11
N ALA A 20 7.21 -10.85 2.47
CA ALA A 20 5.92 -11.05 3.10
C ALA A 20 4.99 -11.92 2.22
N HIS A 21 4.98 -11.65 0.91
CA HIS A 21 4.26 -12.45 -0.06
C HIS A 21 4.73 -13.91 -0.07
N GLU A 22 6.03 -14.18 -0.15
CA GLU A 22 6.56 -15.56 -0.11
C GLU A 22 6.17 -16.28 1.19
N TYR A 23 6.30 -15.60 2.35
CA TYR A 23 5.89 -16.16 3.63
C TYR A 23 4.38 -16.45 3.69
N SER A 24 3.54 -15.61 3.07
CA SER A 24 2.09 -15.84 3.00
C SER A 24 1.73 -17.10 2.19
N LEU A 25 2.59 -17.48 1.25
CA LEU A 25 2.47 -18.71 0.45
C LEU A 25 3.13 -19.93 1.12
N GLY A 26 3.67 -19.79 2.33
CA GLY A 26 4.43 -20.82 3.02
C GLY A 26 5.82 -21.08 2.43
N ARG A 27 6.32 -20.18 1.56
CA ARG A 27 7.65 -20.24 0.97
C ARG A 27 8.64 -19.40 1.78
N SER A 28 9.94 -19.57 1.53
CA SER A 28 10.97 -18.78 2.21
C SER A 28 11.14 -17.40 1.54
N GLY A 29 10.79 -16.34 2.27
CA GLY A 29 11.12 -14.95 1.92
C GLY A 29 12.48 -14.46 2.46
N ALA A 30 13.25 -15.33 3.12
CA ALA A 30 14.39 -14.93 3.96
C ALA A 30 15.48 -14.19 3.19
N ALA A 31 15.83 -14.64 1.98
CA ALA A 31 16.87 -13.99 1.17
C ALA A 31 16.52 -12.54 0.83
N LYS A 32 15.27 -12.28 0.46
CA LYS A 32 14.78 -10.92 0.15
C LYS A 32 14.74 -10.05 1.40
N ALA A 33 14.27 -10.60 2.52
CA ALA A 33 14.18 -9.87 3.77
C ALA A 33 15.57 -9.52 4.36
N TRP A 34 16.57 -10.41 4.21
CA TRP A 34 17.96 -10.13 4.56
C TRP A 34 18.63 -9.10 3.63
N GLU A 35 18.27 -9.05 2.35
CA GLU A 35 18.73 -7.98 1.44
C GLU A 35 18.13 -6.63 1.85
N ALA A 36 16.85 -6.57 2.21
CA ALA A 36 16.23 -5.35 2.74
C ALA A 36 16.93 -4.87 4.01
N TYR A 37 17.20 -5.77 4.95
CA TYR A 37 17.98 -5.48 6.16
C TYR A 37 19.34 -4.84 5.84
N ARG A 38 20.10 -5.43 4.90
CA ARG A 38 21.41 -4.90 4.49
C ARG A 38 21.32 -3.53 3.83
N ARG A 39 20.21 -3.22 3.15
CA ARG A 39 19.96 -1.87 2.59
C ARG A 39 19.69 -0.84 3.70
N LEU A 40 18.85 -1.18 4.67
CA LEU A 40 18.59 -0.31 5.83
C LEU A 40 19.87 -0.06 6.64
N ASP A 41 20.72 -1.07 6.83
CA ASP A 41 22.01 -0.94 7.50
C ASP A 41 22.97 0.03 6.76
N ARG A 42 23.04 -0.06 5.43
CA ARG A 42 23.83 0.89 4.61
C ARG A 42 23.31 2.32 4.76
N LEU A 43 21.99 2.51 4.67
CA LEU A 43 21.37 3.83 4.84
C LEU A 43 21.66 4.43 6.21
N LEU A 44 21.63 3.62 7.28
CA LEU A 44 22.02 4.06 8.62
C LEU A 44 23.45 4.57 8.64
N LYS A 45 24.38 3.82 8.04
CA LYS A 45 25.80 4.20 7.99
C LYS A 45 26.02 5.48 7.19
N GLU A 46 25.33 5.64 6.08
CA GLU A 46 25.50 6.78 5.18
C GLU A 46 24.86 8.07 5.73
N HIS A 47 23.69 7.97 6.36
CA HIS A 47 22.91 9.16 6.72
C HIS A 47 22.84 9.46 8.22
N CYS A 48 23.18 8.52 9.10
CA CYS A 48 22.97 8.65 10.54
C CYS A 48 24.24 8.56 11.41
N SER A 49 25.40 8.29 10.81
CA SER A 49 26.68 8.19 11.54
C SER A 49 27.32 9.53 11.92
N ALA A 50 26.97 10.63 11.23
CA ALA A 50 27.65 11.92 11.35
C ALA A 50 26.68 13.12 11.30
N GLY A 51 25.80 13.26 12.30
CA GLY A 51 24.91 14.41 12.41
C GLY A 51 23.70 14.38 11.48
N GLY A 52 23.14 13.18 11.25
CA GLY A 52 21.90 12.99 10.49
C GLY A 52 20.69 13.71 11.11
N VAL A 53 19.58 13.77 10.37
CA VAL A 53 18.32 14.34 10.87
C VAL A 53 17.78 13.42 11.97
N GLU A 54 17.90 13.85 13.24
CA GLU A 54 17.70 12.96 14.40
C GLU A 54 16.35 12.22 14.41
N PRO A 55 15.21 12.86 14.10
CA PRO A 55 13.94 12.16 13.98
C PRO A 55 13.98 11.03 12.93
N PHE A 56 14.52 11.29 11.72
CA PHE A 56 14.69 10.30 10.65
C PHE A 56 15.59 9.15 11.09
N CYS A 57 16.72 9.47 11.70
CA CYS A 57 17.68 8.47 12.15
C CYS A 57 17.15 7.59 13.28
N SER A 58 16.32 8.16 14.16
CA SER A 58 15.60 7.40 15.18
C SER A 58 14.65 6.38 14.55
N ALA A 59 13.81 6.82 13.59
CA ALA A 59 12.90 5.91 12.87
C ALA A 59 13.64 4.81 12.11
N LEU A 60 14.71 5.16 11.39
CA LEU A 60 15.50 4.21 10.62
C LEU A 60 16.20 3.17 11.52
N ARG A 61 16.73 3.57 12.69
CA ARG A 61 17.36 2.65 13.65
C ARG A 61 16.36 1.64 14.20
N SER A 62 15.15 2.12 14.54
CA SER A 62 14.07 1.25 15.03
C SER A 62 13.61 0.26 13.96
N LEU A 63 13.41 0.72 12.71
CA LEU A 63 13.06 -0.15 11.58
C LEU A 63 14.13 -1.20 11.29
N HIS A 64 15.41 -0.83 11.33
CA HIS A 64 16.53 -1.75 11.13
C HIS A 64 16.57 -2.82 12.23
N ALA A 65 16.39 -2.46 13.50
CA ALA A 65 16.35 -3.40 14.62
C ALA A 65 15.16 -4.37 14.51
N ALA A 66 13.96 -3.84 14.24
CA ALA A 66 12.75 -4.64 14.05
C ALA A 66 12.89 -5.60 12.86
N THR A 67 13.43 -5.13 11.73
CA THR A 67 13.71 -5.95 10.55
C THR A 67 14.64 -7.11 10.90
N ARG A 68 15.77 -6.85 11.58
CA ARG A 68 16.70 -7.91 11.99
C ARG A 68 16.02 -8.99 12.83
N SER A 69 15.21 -8.58 13.80
CA SER A 69 14.50 -9.51 14.69
C SER A 69 13.48 -10.34 13.91
N ALA A 70 12.66 -9.69 13.06
CA ALA A 70 11.64 -10.37 12.26
C ALA A 70 12.26 -11.39 11.29
N VAL A 71 13.33 -11.01 10.59
CA VAL A 71 14.01 -11.88 9.62
C VAL A 71 14.66 -13.07 10.32
N SER A 72 15.29 -12.84 11.48
CA SER A 72 15.90 -13.92 12.28
C SER A 72 14.84 -14.89 12.80
N GLY A 73 13.71 -14.36 13.29
CA GLY A 73 12.56 -15.15 13.76
C GLY A 73 11.92 -15.98 12.64
N ALA A 74 11.72 -15.38 11.46
CA ALA A 74 11.13 -16.06 10.32
C ALA A 74 12.01 -17.22 9.79
N GLY A 75 13.33 -17.13 9.95
CA GLY A 75 14.29 -18.12 9.48
C GLY A 75 14.59 -19.26 10.44
N THR A 76 14.20 -19.18 11.71
CA THR A 76 14.50 -20.23 12.70
C THR A 76 13.47 -21.37 12.68
N THR A 77 13.95 -22.60 12.86
CA THR A 77 13.15 -23.82 12.91
C THR A 77 12.82 -24.25 14.34
N LEU A 78 13.46 -23.67 15.35
CA LEU A 78 13.20 -23.93 16.76
C LEU A 78 11.99 -23.12 17.23
N LEU A 79 10.88 -23.81 17.56
CA LEU A 79 9.59 -23.19 17.89
C LEU A 79 9.69 -22.12 19.00
N GLY A 80 10.30 -22.44 20.15
CA GLY A 80 10.41 -21.49 21.26
C GLY A 80 11.24 -20.25 20.90
N ALA A 81 12.38 -20.44 20.24
CA ALA A 81 13.23 -19.33 19.80
C ALA A 81 12.55 -18.49 18.69
N ARG A 82 11.71 -19.12 17.87
CA ARG A 82 10.93 -18.45 16.83
C ARG A 82 9.88 -17.53 17.44
N GLU A 83 9.09 -18.04 18.38
CA GLU A 83 8.05 -17.26 19.05
C GLU A 83 8.65 -16.06 19.80
N GLU A 84 9.75 -16.27 20.53
CA GLU A 84 10.46 -15.21 21.23
C GLU A 84 10.97 -14.13 20.26
N ALA A 85 11.60 -14.53 19.15
CA ALA A 85 12.11 -13.60 18.15
C ALA A 85 11.00 -12.80 17.43
N LEU A 86 9.84 -13.43 17.17
CA LEU A 86 8.69 -12.77 16.55
C LEU A 86 8.01 -11.79 17.51
N ARG A 87 7.88 -12.14 18.80
CA ARG A 87 7.40 -11.21 19.85
C ARG A 87 8.34 -10.02 20.05
N ALA A 88 9.65 -10.28 20.07
CA ALA A 88 10.65 -9.22 20.13
C ALA A 88 10.58 -8.30 18.90
N ALA A 89 10.41 -8.88 17.71
CA ALA A 89 10.25 -8.12 16.47
C ALA A 89 9.01 -7.22 16.50
N ASP A 90 7.89 -7.75 16.99
CA ASP A 90 6.66 -7.00 17.14
C ASP A 90 6.78 -5.83 18.13
N SER A 91 7.42 -6.04 19.28
CA SER A 91 7.69 -4.96 20.25
C SER A 91 8.61 -3.87 19.69
N LEU A 92 9.61 -4.26 18.89
CA LEU A 92 10.48 -3.32 18.19
C LEU A 92 9.74 -2.58 17.08
N LEU A 93 8.79 -3.24 16.43
CA LEU A 93 7.95 -2.65 15.39
C LEU A 93 6.98 -1.61 15.97
N ASP A 94 6.47 -1.77 17.19
CA ASP A 94 5.74 -0.72 17.92
C ASP A 94 6.59 0.54 18.13
N LEU A 95 7.86 0.36 18.48
CA LEU A 95 8.79 1.48 18.63
C LEU A 95 9.08 2.15 17.29
N ALA A 96 9.23 1.34 16.23
CA ALA A 96 9.42 1.84 14.87
C ALA A 96 8.20 2.62 14.37
N GLU A 97 6.98 2.12 14.60
CA GLU A 97 5.75 2.82 14.22
C GLU A 97 5.65 4.17 14.92
N ARG A 98 5.85 4.25 16.23
CA ARG A 98 5.81 5.53 16.96
C ARG A 98 6.81 6.54 16.41
N ALA A 99 8.02 6.08 16.10
CA ALA A 99 9.05 6.93 15.50
C ALA A 99 8.66 7.43 14.09
N VAL A 100 8.13 6.55 13.24
CA VAL A 100 7.63 6.91 11.90
C VAL A 100 6.42 7.83 11.99
N GLU A 101 5.48 7.58 12.90
CA GLU A 101 4.29 8.41 13.09
C GLU A 101 4.66 9.81 13.58
N SER A 102 5.59 9.94 14.53
CA SER A 102 6.07 11.26 14.99
C SER A 102 6.69 12.11 13.88
N LEU A 103 7.26 11.48 12.85
CA LEU A 103 7.85 12.13 11.68
C LEU A 103 6.83 12.47 10.61
N THR A 104 5.93 11.52 10.32
CA THR A 104 5.05 11.55 9.16
C THR A 104 3.64 12.02 9.49
N GLY A 105 3.31 12.10 10.78
CA GLY A 105 1.98 12.37 11.31
C GLY A 105 0.98 11.24 11.10
N LYS A 106 1.43 10.04 10.67
CA LYS A 106 0.54 8.93 10.29
C LYS A 106 1.07 7.59 10.80
N PRO A 107 0.19 6.70 11.31
CA PRO A 107 0.56 5.32 11.62
C PRO A 107 0.87 4.53 10.34
N CYS A 108 1.57 3.41 10.51
CA CYS A 108 2.04 2.60 9.40
C CYS A 108 1.68 1.12 9.48
N ARG A 109 1.34 0.60 10.67
CA ARG A 109 1.01 -0.81 10.84
C ARG A 109 -0.44 -1.08 10.48
N TRP A 110 -0.68 -2.23 9.86
CA TRP A 110 -2.01 -2.81 9.72
C TRP A 110 -2.22 -3.90 10.77
N GLY A 111 -1.21 -4.75 10.98
CA GLY A 111 -1.26 -5.90 11.88
C GLY A 111 -1.40 -5.54 13.36
N GLY A 112 -1.04 -4.33 13.77
CA GLY A 112 -1.16 -3.85 15.16
C GLY A 112 -2.58 -3.90 15.75
N ARG A 113 -3.61 -4.00 14.90
CA ARG A 113 -5.02 -4.08 15.31
C ARG A 113 -5.56 -5.51 15.40
N LEU A 114 -4.75 -6.51 15.06
CA LEU A 114 -5.16 -7.91 15.04
C LEU A 114 -4.82 -8.61 16.35
N GLU A 115 -5.51 -9.73 16.56
CA GLU A 115 -5.15 -10.72 17.57
C GLU A 115 -3.69 -11.19 17.40
N GLU A 116 -3.05 -11.51 18.51
CA GLU A 116 -1.62 -11.82 18.58
C GLU A 116 -1.23 -12.95 17.61
N GLU A 117 -2.04 -14.01 17.51
CA GLU A 117 -1.73 -15.15 16.65
C GLU A 117 -1.68 -14.76 15.17
N LEU A 118 -2.50 -13.79 14.75
CA LEU A 118 -2.49 -13.28 13.37
C LEU A 118 -1.36 -12.29 13.17
N ARG A 119 -1.15 -11.39 14.14
CA ARG A 119 -0.15 -10.32 14.12
C ARG A 119 1.27 -10.87 14.11
N LEU A 120 1.56 -11.93 14.86
CA LEU A 120 2.89 -12.55 14.96
C LEU A 120 3.24 -13.46 13.76
N ARG A 121 2.37 -13.60 12.77
CA ARG A 121 2.71 -14.34 11.54
C ARG A 121 3.89 -13.65 10.84
N PRO A 122 4.92 -14.38 10.37
CA PRO A 122 6.06 -13.76 9.70
C PRO A 122 5.69 -12.88 8.51
N SER A 123 4.69 -13.31 7.72
CA SER A 123 4.16 -12.52 6.60
C SER A 123 3.53 -11.20 7.06
N MET A 124 2.78 -11.18 8.16
CA MET A 124 2.20 -9.97 8.74
C MET A 124 3.24 -9.02 9.30
N LEU A 125 4.20 -9.51 10.10
CA LEU A 125 5.24 -8.66 10.69
C LEU A 125 6.12 -8.03 9.61
N VAL A 126 6.50 -8.81 8.59
CA VAL A 126 7.30 -8.31 7.47
C VAL A 126 6.50 -7.35 6.59
N ASN A 127 5.18 -7.55 6.46
CA ASN A 127 4.32 -6.59 5.76
C ASN A 127 4.19 -5.26 6.52
N ASP A 128 3.99 -5.29 7.84
CA ASP A 128 3.96 -4.06 8.65
C ASP A 128 5.30 -3.33 8.60
N LEU A 129 6.42 -4.06 8.62
CA LEU A 129 7.76 -3.47 8.39
C LEU A 129 7.84 -2.76 7.04
N ALA A 130 7.38 -3.42 5.96
CA ALA A 130 7.33 -2.81 4.64
C ALA A 130 6.51 -1.53 4.65
N ALA A 131 5.31 -1.55 5.25
CA ALA A 131 4.43 -0.38 5.34
C ALA A 131 5.07 0.78 6.10
N CYS A 132 5.82 0.51 7.18
CA CYS A 132 6.55 1.54 7.92
C CYS A 132 7.77 2.09 7.17
N VAL A 133 8.51 1.23 6.45
CA VAL A 133 9.58 1.69 5.53
C VAL A 133 9.00 2.55 4.41
N HIS A 134 7.84 2.16 3.84
CA HIS A 134 7.13 2.93 2.82
C HIS A 134 6.84 4.35 3.30
N ARG A 135 6.24 4.52 4.50
CA ARG A 135 5.97 5.84 5.08
C ARG A 135 7.22 6.70 5.21
N LEU A 136 8.32 6.10 5.65
CA LEU A 136 9.59 6.80 5.77
C LEU A 136 10.14 7.21 4.40
N ALA A 137 9.98 6.37 3.38
CA ALA A 137 10.34 6.65 1.99
C ALA A 137 9.52 7.83 1.43
N GLU A 138 8.19 7.82 1.62
CA GLU A 138 7.29 8.91 1.23
C GLU A 138 7.74 10.24 1.86
N TRP A 139 8.06 10.23 3.16
CA TRP A 139 8.54 11.41 3.86
C TRP A 139 9.88 11.90 3.31
N ALA A 140 10.83 10.99 3.07
CA ALA A 140 12.14 11.33 2.52
C ALA A 140 12.02 11.92 1.11
N ALA A 141 11.16 11.35 0.25
CA ALA A 141 10.89 11.84 -1.10
C ALA A 141 10.31 13.25 -1.11
N ARG A 142 9.48 13.60 -0.11
CA ARG A 142 8.89 14.94 0.03
C ARG A 142 9.89 16.02 0.42
N LEU A 143 11.06 15.67 0.97
CA LEU A 143 12.05 16.66 1.40
C LEU A 143 12.70 17.43 0.24
N ARG A 144 12.65 16.89 -0.99
CA ARG A 144 13.09 17.59 -2.21
C ARG A 144 12.24 17.15 -3.40
N PRO A 145 11.08 17.80 -3.64
CA PRO A 145 10.17 17.35 -4.68
C PRO A 145 10.74 17.66 -6.07
N VAL A 146 10.96 16.64 -6.89
CA VAL A 146 10.65 16.75 -8.33
C VAL A 146 9.21 16.26 -8.47
N SER A 147 8.27 17.18 -8.21
CA SER A 147 6.86 16.95 -8.57
C SER A 147 6.80 16.96 -10.09
N VAL A 148 6.32 15.86 -10.66
CA VAL A 148 6.17 15.71 -12.12
C VAL A 148 4.79 16.19 -12.56
N GLU A 149 3.77 15.90 -11.74
CA GLU A 149 2.40 16.35 -11.94
C GLU A 149 1.65 16.28 -10.61
N GLY A 150 1.40 17.43 -9.97
CA GLY A 150 0.60 17.52 -8.75
C GLY A 150 1.07 16.54 -7.66
N ARG A 151 0.29 15.46 -7.47
CA ARG A 151 0.49 14.40 -6.46
C ARG A 151 1.45 13.28 -6.89
N CYS A 152 2.02 13.35 -8.09
CA CYS A 152 3.04 12.43 -8.56
C CYS A 152 4.45 13.02 -8.38
N PHE A 153 5.32 12.25 -7.73
CA PHE A 153 6.72 12.56 -7.49
C PHE A 153 7.60 11.52 -8.20
N ALA A 154 8.76 11.93 -8.68
CA ALA A 154 9.73 11.02 -9.29
C ALA A 154 11.11 11.16 -8.64
N THR A 155 11.79 10.02 -8.52
CA THR A 155 13.19 9.94 -8.14
C THR A 155 14.07 10.21 -9.36
N ALA A 156 15.36 10.51 -9.15
CA ALA A 156 16.26 10.89 -10.24
C ALA A 156 16.52 9.75 -11.24
N ASP A 157 16.38 8.50 -10.80
CA ASP A 157 16.61 7.27 -11.56
C ASP A 157 15.34 6.68 -12.17
N ALA A 158 14.18 7.33 -12.02
CA ALA A 158 12.91 6.81 -12.50
C ALA A 158 12.86 6.65 -14.04
N ASP A 159 12.38 5.50 -14.51
CA ASP A 159 12.11 5.20 -15.92
C ASP A 159 11.10 6.22 -16.46
N PRO A 160 11.36 6.87 -17.60
CA PRO A 160 10.42 7.83 -18.21
C PRO A 160 8.99 7.29 -18.37
N ARG A 161 8.82 5.99 -18.63
CA ARG A 161 7.50 5.34 -18.72
C ARG A 161 6.80 5.25 -17.37
N ALA A 162 7.55 5.01 -16.29
CA ALA A 162 7.02 5.02 -14.93
C ALA A 162 6.62 6.45 -14.52
N VAL A 163 7.45 7.43 -14.85
CA VAL A 163 7.16 8.85 -14.68
C VAL A 163 5.87 9.26 -15.42
N GLU A 164 5.73 8.86 -16.69
CA GLU A 164 4.52 9.12 -17.47
C GLU A 164 3.28 8.45 -16.86
N ALA A 165 3.35 7.16 -16.48
CA ALA A 165 2.23 6.46 -15.87
C ALA A 165 1.80 7.11 -14.55
N CYS A 166 2.76 7.48 -13.70
CA CYS A 166 2.49 8.20 -12.45
C CYS A 166 1.83 9.57 -12.70
N ALA A 167 2.30 10.33 -13.70
CA ALA A 167 1.70 11.60 -14.07
C ALA A 167 0.27 11.45 -14.64
N GLU A 168 0.02 10.41 -15.43
CA GLU A 168 -1.32 10.09 -15.95
C GLU A 168 -2.31 9.72 -14.85
N TRP A 169 -1.87 8.94 -13.85
CA TRP A 169 -2.66 8.70 -12.65
C TRP A 169 -2.98 10.00 -11.91
N ALA A 170 -1.99 10.88 -11.70
CA ALA A 170 -2.20 12.14 -10.99
C ALA A 170 -3.17 13.08 -11.74
N ARG A 171 -3.09 13.14 -13.08
CA ARG A 171 -4.06 13.87 -13.92
C ARG A 171 -5.47 13.32 -13.77
N ALA A 172 -5.63 12.00 -13.85
CA ALA A 172 -6.92 11.35 -13.69
C ALA A 172 -7.50 11.58 -12.29
N ALA A 173 -6.67 11.48 -11.24
CA ALA A 173 -7.08 11.74 -9.87
C ALA A 173 -7.55 13.19 -9.67
N ARG A 174 -6.85 14.17 -10.27
CA ARG A 174 -7.29 15.58 -10.24
C ARG A 174 -8.67 15.76 -10.89
N LEU A 175 -8.91 15.15 -12.04
CA LEU A 175 -10.21 15.22 -12.72
C LEU A 175 -11.33 14.61 -11.86
N PHE A 176 -11.07 13.48 -11.20
CA PHE A 176 -12.05 12.88 -10.30
C PHE A 176 -12.36 13.76 -9.10
N GLU A 177 -11.35 14.38 -8.49
CA GLU A 177 -11.53 15.36 -7.42
C GLU A 177 -12.32 16.59 -7.87
N GLU A 178 -11.95 17.21 -8.98
CA GLU A 178 -12.64 18.38 -9.56
C GLU A 178 -14.10 18.07 -9.90
N SER A 179 -14.41 16.82 -10.24
CA SER A 179 -15.78 16.33 -10.47
C SER A 179 -16.55 15.94 -9.21
N GLY A 180 -15.96 16.10 -8.02
CA GLY A 180 -16.57 15.76 -6.73
C GLY A 180 -16.67 14.24 -6.47
N MET A 181 -15.87 13.41 -7.14
CA MET A 181 -15.90 11.95 -6.98
C MET A 181 -15.06 11.44 -5.81
N TYR A 182 -14.32 12.30 -5.11
CA TYR A 182 -13.56 11.95 -3.91
C TYR A 182 -14.06 12.72 -2.70
N SER A 183 -13.99 12.10 -1.52
CA SER A 183 -14.02 12.85 -0.28
C SER A 183 -12.76 13.71 -0.15
N ALA A 184 -12.84 14.84 0.56
CA ALA A 184 -11.66 15.70 0.79
C ALA A 184 -10.51 14.93 1.47
N GLY A 185 -10.84 14.06 2.45
CA GLY A 185 -9.85 13.26 3.17
C GLY A 185 -9.17 12.20 2.30
N ASP A 186 -9.90 11.60 1.35
CA ASP A 186 -9.30 10.65 0.40
C ASP A 186 -8.40 11.35 -0.60
N ALA A 187 -8.86 12.49 -1.15
CA ALA A 187 -8.09 13.29 -2.11
C ALA A 187 -6.75 13.75 -1.51
N GLU A 188 -6.73 14.22 -0.26
CA GLU A 188 -5.51 14.60 0.46
C GLU A 188 -4.57 13.42 0.74
N ALA A 189 -5.10 12.20 0.83
CA ALA A 189 -4.31 11.01 1.10
C ALA A 189 -3.59 10.46 -0.14
N LEU A 190 -4.06 10.79 -1.35
CA LEU A 190 -3.48 10.29 -2.60
C LEU A 190 -2.05 10.79 -2.80
N ALA A 191 -1.16 9.87 -3.13
CA ALA A 191 0.20 10.18 -3.54
C ALA A 191 0.72 9.10 -4.50
N GLY A 192 1.54 9.50 -5.46
CA GLY A 192 2.21 8.59 -6.40
C GLY A 192 3.71 8.84 -6.43
N TYR A 193 4.50 7.77 -6.49
CA TYR A 193 5.95 7.83 -6.54
C TYR A 193 6.46 6.94 -7.67
N ALA A 194 7.15 7.54 -8.63
CA ALA A 194 7.89 6.83 -9.67
C ALA A 194 9.36 6.67 -9.23
N SER A 195 9.84 5.43 -9.20
CA SER A 195 11.24 5.09 -8.87
C SER A 195 11.68 3.84 -9.62
N GLY A 196 12.86 3.88 -10.23
CA GLY A 196 13.28 2.87 -11.20
C GLY A 196 12.19 2.59 -12.25
N SER A 197 11.89 1.32 -12.51
CA SER A 197 10.81 0.90 -13.42
C SER A 197 9.42 0.82 -12.78
N ARG A 198 9.23 1.40 -11.58
CA ARG A 198 7.98 1.21 -10.81
C ARG A 198 7.27 2.50 -10.48
N VAL A 199 5.95 2.38 -10.37
CA VAL A 199 5.05 3.41 -9.84
C VAL A 199 4.35 2.82 -8.62
N GLN A 200 4.56 3.44 -7.47
CA GLN A 200 3.85 3.12 -6.23
C GLN A 200 2.79 4.18 -5.99
N LEU A 201 1.55 3.75 -5.80
CA LEU A 201 0.39 4.62 -5.66
C LEU A 201 -0.29 4.33 -4.34
N ARG A 202 -0.59 5.39 -3.59
CA ARG A 202 -1.59 5.36 -2.54
C ARG A 202 -2.94 5.75 -3.15
N VAL A 203 -3.88 4.81 -3.11
CA VAL A 203 -5.17 4.85 -3.80
C VAL A 203 -6.35 4.95 -2.84
N GLY A 204 -6.10 5.45 -1.63
CA GLY A 204 -7.11 5.66 -0.59
C GLY A 204 -6.52 6.15 0.73
N SER A 205 -7.40 6.59 1.63
CA SER A 205 -7.02 7.03 2.98
C SER A 205 -6.71 5.87 3.93
N ALA A 206 -7.33 4.70 3.73
CA ALA A 206 -7.15 3.53 4.59
C ALA A 206 -5.73 2.94 4.52
N SER A 207 -5.32 2.31 5.63
CA SER A 207 -4.03 1.60 5.71
C SER A 207 -4.12 0.34 4.84
N GLY A 208 -3.21 0.19 3.88
CA GLY A 208 -3.19 -0.93 2.94
C GLY A 208 -3.64 -0.60 1.52
N HIS A 209 -4.40 0.49 1.31
CA HIS A 209 -4.89 0.90 -0.03
C HIS A 209 -3.73 1.39 -0.89
N ALA A 210 -3.13 0.44 -1.60
CA ALA A 210 -1.93 0.65 -2.39
C ALA A 210 -2.05 -0.04 -3.74
N ALA A 211 -1.39 0.54 -4.73
CA ALA A 211 -1.17 -0.09 -6.02
C ALA A 211 0.29 0.06 -6.44
N GLU A 212 0.77 -0.91 -7.22
CA GLU A 212 2.07 -0.90 -7.84
C GLU A 212 1.90 -1.16 -9.34
N ILE A 213 2.62 -0.42 -10.18
CA ILE A 213 2.81 -0.74 -11.59
C ILE A 213 4.31 -0.89 -11.84
N ASP A 214 4.72 -2.06 -12.34
CA ASP A 214 6.07 -2.30 -12.84
C ASP A 214 6.03 -2.22 -14.38
N VAL A 215 6.51 -1.11 -14.94
CA VAL A 215 6.41 -0.80 -16.39
C VAL A 215 7.38 -1.60 -17.24
N GLU A 216 8.42 -2.16 -16.62
CA GLU A 216 9.37 -3.04 -17.28
C GLU A 216 8.80 -4.45 -17.42
N ARG A 217 8.21 -4.97 -16.34
CA ARG A 217 7.59 -6.31 -16.33
C ARG A 217 6.18 -6.33 -16.90
N GLY A 218 5.53 -5.17 -17.04
CA GLY A 218 4.14 -5.05 -17.44
C GLY A 218 3.19 -5.69 -16.42
N VAL A 219 3.45 -5.47 -15.12
CA VAL A 219 2.66 -6.05 -14.04
C VAL A 219 2.06 -4.95 -13.17
N LEU A 220 0.76 -5.07 -12.88
CA LEU A 220 0.06 -4.24 -11.91
C LEU A 220 -0.33 -5.10 -10.71
N ARG A 221 -0.14 -4.56 -9.51
CA ARG A 221 -0.62 -5.15 -8.25
C ARG A 221 -1.48 -4.14 -7.51
N TYR A 222 -2.59 -4.60 -6.96
CA TYR A 222 -3.49 -3.79 -6.14
C TYR A 222 -3.74 -4.51 -4.81
N TYR A 223 -3.82 -3.72 -3.74
CA TYR A 223 -3.91 -4.17 -2.36
C TYR A 223 -5.11 -3.47 -1.70
N ASP A 224 -6.18 -4.24 -1.52
CA ASP A 224 -7.40 -3.80 -0.88
C ASP A 224 -8.16 -5.04 -0.38
N GLU A 225 -8.74 -4.95 0.81
CA GLU A 225 -9.54 -6.02 1.40
C GLU A 225 -10.99 -6.01 0.88
N ASP A 226 -11.45 -4.91 0.28
CA ASP A 226 -12.80 -4.81 -0.28
C ASP A 226 -12.92 -5.62 -1.57
N ARG A 227 -13.56 -6.78 -1.46
CA ARG A 227 -13.78 -7.68 -2.59
C ARG A 227 -14.64 -7.06 -3.70
N HIS A 228 -15.57 -6.17 -3.38
CA HIS A 228 -16.42 -5.51 -4.37
C HIS A 228 -15.62 -4.49 -5.18
N VAL A 229 -14.75 -3.71 -4.53
CA VAL A 229 -13.80 -2.82 -5.20
C VAL A 229 -12.86 -3.61 -6.08
N ASN A 230 -12.26 -4.69 -5.57
CA ASN A 230 -11.37 -5.57 -6.32
C ASN A 230 -12.02 -6.13 -7.60
N LEU A 231 -13.28 -6.57 -7.52
CA LEU A 231 -14.04 -7.06 -8.67
C LEU A 231 -14.37 -5.96 -9.68
N ALA A 232 -14.75 -4.76 -9.22
CA ALA A 232 -15.04 -3.63 -10.08
C ALA A 232 -13.78 -3.15 -10.80
N LEU A 233 -12.67 -3.02 -10.07
CA LEU A 233 -11.38 -2.60 -10.60
C LEU A 233 -10.83 -3.59 -11.62
N LYS A 234 -10.95 -4.90 -11.35
CA LYS A 234 -10.63 -5.96 -12.34
C LYS A 234 -11.32 -5.69 -13.68
N ARG A 235 -12.65 -5.49 -13.66
CA ARG A 235 -13.43 -5.25 -14.89
C ARG A 235 -12.97 -3.99 -15.62
N LEU A 236 -12.76 -2.89 -14.92
CA LEU A 236 -12.29 -1.66 -15.56
C LEU A 236 -10.89 -1.80 -16.15
N LEU A 237 -9.98 -2.51 -15.49
CA LEU A 237 -8.63 -2.74 -16.01
C LEU A 237 -8.67 -3.61 -17.27
N GLU A 238 -9.51 -4.64 -17.31
CA GLU A 238 -9.66 -5.50 -18.48
C GLU A 238 -10.32 -4.77 -19.65
N GLU A 239 -11.39 -4.01 -19.38
CA GLU A 239 -12.17 -3.31 -20.40
C GLU A 239 -11.47 -2.06 -20.95
N LEU A 240 -10.85 -1.25 -20.09
CA LEU A 240 -10.32 0.07 -20.45
C LEU A 240 -8.81 0.10 -20.64
N ALA A 241 -8.07 -0.81 -20.01
CA ALA A 241 -6.62 -0.90 -20.14
C ALA A 241 -6.15 -2.16 -20.88
N GLY A 242 -7.08 -3.03 -21.32
CA GLY A 242 -6.75 -4.28 -22.01
C GLY A 242 -5.90 -5.23 -21.16
N ALA A 243 -6.03 -5.14 -19.83
CA ALA A 243 -5.25 -5.95 -18.90
C ALA A 243 -5.79 -7.39 -18.85
N GLU A 244 -4.98 -8.30 -18.33
CA GLU A 244 -5.41 -9.65 -17.94
C GLU A 244 -5.22 -9.80 -16.42
N CYS A 245 -6.32 -9.93 -15.68
CA CYS A 245 -6.29 -9.80 -14.23
C CYS A 245 -6.72 -11.08 -13.50
N VAL A 246 -6.03 -11.39 -12.39
CA VAL A 246 -6.32 -12.51 -11.49
C VAL A 246 -6.57 -11.97 -10.09
N LEU A 247 -7.65 -12.45 -9.45
CA LEU A 247 -7.95 -12.11 -8.06
C LEU A 247 -7.09 -12.96 -7.11
N GLY A 248 -6.57 -12.32 -6.08
CA GLY A 248 -5.96 -13.00 -4.94
C GLY A 248 -7.06 -13.60 -4.06
N GLU A 249 -6.98 -14.90 -3.80
CA GLU A 249 -7.95 -15.61 -2.95
C GLU A 249 -7.30 -16.16 -1.68
N GLY A 250 -8.01 -16.09 -0.55
CA GLY A 250 -7.64 -16.68 0.74
C GLY A 250 -7.02 -15.69 1.72
N ARG A 251 -6.61 -16.18 2.90
CA ARG A 251 -6.11 -15.36 4.02
C ARG A 251 -4.95 -14.44 3.60
N GLY A 252 -5.01 -13.16 3.99
CA GLY A 252 -3.97 -12.15 3.70
C GLY A 252 -4.04 -11.49 2.33
N ALA A 253 -5.00 -11.85 1.46
CA ALA A 253 -5.23 -11.11 0.22
C ALA A 253 -5.69 -9.67 0.51
N GLY A 254 -5.09 -8.70 -0.18
CA GLY A 254 -5.33 -7.27 0.04
C GLY A 254 -4.40 -6.62 1.04
N VAL A 255 -3.63 -7.41 1.80
CA VAL A 255 -2.73 -6.91 2.86
C VAL A 255 -1.32 -7.50 2.70
N GLU A 256 -1.18 -8.81 2.89
CA GLU A 256 0.08 -9.56 2.84
C GLU A 256 0.50 -9.91 1.40
N ARG A 257 -0.46 -9.87 0.48
CA ARG A 257 -0.33 -10.17 -0.96
C ARG A 257 -1.38 -9.39 -1.74
N PRO A 258 -1.18 -9.16 -3.05
CA PRO A 258 -2.15 -8.44 -3.86
C PRO A 258 -3.51 -9.14 -3.82
N SER A 259 -4.57 -8.35 -3.69
CA SER A 259 -5.95 -8.78 -3.93
C SER A 259 -6.26 -8.87 -5.41
N LEU A 260 -5.48 -8.18 -6.24
CA LEU A 260 -5.57 -8.22 -7.70
C LEU A 260 -4.18 -8.08 -8.31
N GLU A 261 -3.80 -9.01 -9.18
CA GLU A 261 -2.58 -8.94 -9.99
C GLU A 261 -2.96 -9.01 -11.47
N CYS A 262 -2.42 -8.08 -12.27
CA CYS A 262 -2.73 -7.99 -13.69
C CYS A 262 -1.48 -7.91 -14.56
N ARG A 263 -1.54 -8.51 -15.74
CA ARG A 263 -0.62 -8.21 -16.85
C ARG A 263 -1.16 -7.00 -17.60
N VAL A 264 -0.34 -5.97 -17.78
CA VAL A 264 -0.71 -4.71 -18.42
C VAL A 264 0.21 -4.41 -19.60
N GLY A 265 -0.38 -4.11 -20.76
CA GLY A 265 0.35 -3.68 -21.95
C GLY A 265 0.61 -2.18 -22.00
N ASP A 266 -0.34 -1.37 -21.51
CA ASP A 266 -0.21 0.09 -21.40
C ASP A 266 -0.32 0.52 -19.94
N ALA A 267 0.83 0.82 -19.34
CA ALA A 267 0.93 1.30 -17.97
C ALA A 267 0.16 2.62 -17.75
N ARG A 268 0.05 3.49 -18.76
CA ARG A 268 -0.66 4.78 -18.66
C ARG A 268 -2.16 4.57 -18.56
N ALA A 269 -2.71 3.68 -19.40
CA ALA A 269 -4.12 3.31 -19.35
C ALA A 269 -4.47 2.68 -17.99
N ALA A 270 -3.64 1.74 -17.52
CA ALA A 270 -3.82 1.12 -16.21
C ALA A 270 -3.77 2.15 -15.07
N ALA A 271 -2.81 3.09 -15.12
CA ALA A 271 -2.67 4.15 -14.13
C ALA A 271 -3.89 5.08 -14.06
N ARG A 272 -4.49 5.44 -15.21
CA ARG A 272 -5.76 6.20 -15.24
C ARG A 272 -6.91 5.44 -14.58
N VAL A 273 -7.01 4.13 -14.84
CA VAL A 273 -8.05 3.29 -14.22
C VAL A 273 -7.85 3.19 -12.71
N LEU A 274 -6.61 3.07 -12.23
CA LEU A 274 -6.32 3.03 -10.79
C LEU A 274 -6.75 4.30 -10.05
N ALA A 275 -6.77 5.46 -10.70
CA ALA A 275 -7.31 6.67 -10.08
C ALA A 275 -8.81 6.52 -9.75
N ALA A 276 -9.54 5.68 -10.46
CA ALA A 276 -10.95 5.44 -10.14
C ALA A 276 -11.14 4.67 -8.82
N ALA A 277 -10.15 3.87 -8.38
CA ALA A 277 -10.24 2.99 -7.21
C ALA A 277 -10.68 3.75 -5.95
N THR A 278 -10.09 4.91 -5.68
CA THR A 278 -10.42 5.78 -4.54
C THR A 278 -11.89 6.21 -4.51
N SER A 279 -12.53 6.39 -5.69
CA SER A 279 -13.94 6.79 -5.79
C SER A 279 -14.91 5.60 -5.74
N MET A 280 -14.41 4.37 -5.85
CA MET A 280 -15.28 3.21 -6.03
C MET A 280 -16.11 2.92 -4.78
N ASP A 281 -15.56 3.13 -3.59
CA ASP A 281 -16.30 2.94 -2.33
C ASP A 281 -17.56 3.80 -2.27
N LEU A 282 -17.43 5.09 -2.60
CA LEU A 282 -18.55 6.03 -2.67
C LEU A 282 -19.56 5.64 -3.76
N ARG A 283 -19.08 5.27 -4.95
CA ARG A 283 -19.94 4.96 -6.10
C ARG A 283 -20.66 3.62 -5.96
N ILE A 284 -20.04 2.63 -5.33
CA ILE A 284 -20.65 1.34 -5.03
C ILE A 284 -21.65 1.53 -3.88
N GLY A 285 -21.28 2.27 -2.83
CA GLY A 285 -22.18 2.65 -1.74
C GLY A 285 -23.44 3.36 -2.23
N ASP A 286 -23.29 4.45 -2.98
CA ASP A 286 -24.40 5.24 -3.54
C ASP A 286 -25.32 4.41 -4.47
N ARG A 287 -24.77 3.42 -5.16
CA ARG A 287 -25.53 2.56 -6.07
C ARG A 287 -26.28 1.47 -5.30
N VAL A 288 -25.65 0.90 -4.25
CA VAL A 288 -26.31 -0.03 -3.33
C VAL A 288 -27.39 0.69 -2.55
N GLU A 289 -27.14 1.88 -2.02
CA GLU A 289 -28.11 2.68 -1.28
C GLU A 289 -29.30 3.06 -2.17
N ARG A 290 -29.06 3.55 -3.40
CA ARG A 290 -30.14 3.75 -4.39
C ARG A 290 -30.91 2.47 -4.71
N SER A 291 -30.21 1.34 -4.90
CA SER A 291 -30.87 0.06 -5.20
C SER A 291 -31.71 -0.43 -4.02
N VAL A 292 -31.25 -0.22 -2.78
CA VAL A 292 -31.99 -0.55 -1.55
C VAL A 292 -33.17 0.39 -1.36
N GLU A 293 -33.02 1.69 -1.63
CA GLU A 293 -34.11 2.66 -1.56
C GLU A 293 -35.18 2.35 -2.61
N GLU A 294 -34.79 2.07 -3.86
CA GLU A 294 -35.67 1.64 -4.94
C GLU A 294 -36.37 0.31 -4.62
N ALA A 295 -35.68 -0.65 -3.99
CA ALA A 295 -36.28 -1.92 -3.56
C ALA A 295 -37.19 -1.78 -2.33
N ARG A 296 -36.92 -0.81 -1.44
CA ARG A 296 -37.74 -0.51 -0.25
C ARG A 296 -38.99 0.31 -0.58
N ARG A 297 -38.92 1.17 -1.61
CA ARG A 297 -40.01 2.08 -2.00
C ARG A 297 -41.35 1.37 -2.22
N PRO A 298 -41.44 0.21 -2.90
CA PRO A 298 -42.68 -0.54 -3.05
C PRO A 298 -43.21 -1.09 -1.73
N CYS A 299 -42.33 -1.50 -0.82
CA CYS A 299 -42.72 -2.04 0.50
C CYS A 299 -43.25 -0.94 1.43
N VAL A 300 -42.58 0.22 1.46
CA VAL A 300 -43.01 1.39 2.23
C VAL A 300 -44.33 1.94 1.67
N LEU A 301 -44.45 2.09 0.35
CA LEU A 301 -45.69 2.54 -0.28
C LEU A 301 -46.86 1.57 -0.05
N ARG A 302 -46.60 0.26 -0.02
CA ARG A 302 -47.62 -0.74 0.31
C ARG A 302 -48.08 -0.61 1.76
N GLY A 303 -47.15 -0.51 2.70
CA GLY A 303 -47.47 -0.30 4.12
C GLY A 303 -48.23 1.01 4.38
N VAL A 304 -47.85 2.10 3.70
CA VAL A 304 -48.57 3.39 3.78
C VAL A 304 -49.97 3.30 3.16
N LYS A 305 -50.13 2.63 2.02
CA LYS A 305 -51.44 2.41 1.39
C LYS A 305 -52.38 1.58 2.28
N GLU A 306 -51.86 0.52 2.92
CA GLU A 306 -52.61 -0.30 3.87
C GLU A 306 -53.02 0.52 5.11
N LEU A 307 -52.11 1.34 5.66
CA LEU A 307 -52.39 2.25 6.78
C LEU A 307 -53.44 3.32 6.44
N LEU A 308 -53.47 3.79 5.19
CA LEU A 308 -54.41 4.82 4.72
C LEU A 308 -55.70 4.24 4.11
N GLY A 309 -55.87 2.92 4.08
CA GLY A 309 -57.05 2.26 3.50
C GLY A 309 -57.19 2.46 1.98
N LEU A 310 -56.11 2.82 1.30
CA LEU A 310 -56.08 3.08 -0.14
C LEU A 310 -55.72 1.78 -0.87
N ARG A 311 -56.55 1.34 -1.81
CA ARG A 311 -56.22 0.23 -2.73
C ARG A 311 -55.27 0.74 -3.83
#